data_AF-A0A7C1ZQK7-F1
#
_entry.id   AF-A0A7C1ZQK7-F1
#
_cell.length_a   1.000
_cell.length_b   1.000
_cell.length_c   1.000
_cell.angle_alpha   90.00
_cell.angle_beta   90.00
_cell.angle_gamma   90.00
#
_symmetry.space_group_name_H-M   'P 1'
#
loop_
_entity.id
_entity.type
_entity.pdbx_description
1 polymer ?
#
loop_
_entity_poly.entity_id
_entity_poly.type
_entity_poly.pdbx_seq_one_letter_code
_entity_poly.pdbx_strand_id
1 'polypeptide(L)'
;MEVEALQKAQEDIMSETTPLFDEFGRCLPTGLSSHAHQKTRRYFLIDKPEIDYAASYQRLNQAFAISDALSQEQFEKRVSSILDGIANDESMKAILNGVKVPFILPKALYDDIGHAMDTVYLPAVASAFHTSFPKYEFKNHSANALNGQLKVADNSRHQNVLEQMASDVVVGVYFPCLLEYSVPAAVERISSLPKQFSLAGGFDTSAAFISMPNLLLRKEGYPPLLWLSGLASVEENVAYHYEAYGYDLNFNRRVHLGQVAEYWASGITVTS
;
A
#
# COMPACT_ATOMS: atom_id res chain seq x y z
N MET A 1 40.99 -5.57 -32.25
CA MET A 1 41.60 -5.42 -30.90
C MET A 1 41.26 -4.10 -30.21
N GLU A 2 41.70 -2.93 -30.67
CA GLU A 2 41.45 -1.67 -29.92
C GLU A 2 40.00 -1.16 -30.06
N VAL A 3 39.37 -1.38 -31.21
CA VAL A 3 37.95 -1.04 -31.47
C VAL A 3 36.98 -2.00 -30.76
N GLU A 4 37.32 -3.28 -30.65
CA GLU A 4 36.54 -4.27 -29.90
C GLU A 4 36.63 -4.03 -28.39
N ALA A 5 37.77 -3.56 -27.87
CA ALA A 5 37.91 -3.20 -26.47
C ALA A 5 37.11 -1.93 -26.11
N LEU A 6 37.02 -0.96 -27.04
CA LEU A 6 36.20 0.25 -26.88
C LEU A 6 34.70 -0.04 -27.03
N GLN A 7 34.30 -0.97 -27.90
CA GLN A 7 32.92 -1.42 -28.02
C GLN A 7 32.48 -2.23 -26.79
N LYS A 8 33.34 -3.10 -26.26
CA LYS A 8 33.07 -3.85 -25.03
C LYS A 8 33.01 -2.94 -23.79
N ALA A 9 33.85 -1.89 -23.74
CA ALA A 9 33.79 -0.86 -22.71
C ALA A 9 32.58 0.08 -22.83
N GLN A 10 32.00 0.25 -24.03
CA GLN A 10 30.74 0.97 -24.22
C GLN A 10 29.50 0.10 -23.95
N GLU A 11 29.56 -1.20 -24.23
CA GLU A 11 28.52 -2.16 -23.83
C GLU A 11 28.50 -2.37 -22.30
N ASP A 12 29.65 -2.33 -21.62
CA ASP A 12 29.73 -2.34 -20.15
C ASP A 12 29.24 -1.03 -19.47
N ILE A 13 29.01 0.05 -20.24
CA ILE A 13 28.46 1.33 -19.75
C ILE A 13 26.94 1.43 -19.98
N MET A 14 26.32 0.45 -20.64
CA MET A 14 24.88 0.47 -20.95
C MET A 14 24.19 -0.83 -20.55
N SER A 15 23.93 -1.01 -19.24
CA SER A 15 22.69 -1.58 -18.70
C SER A 15 22.75 -1.73 -17.16
N GLU A 16 23.23 -0.73 -16.41
CA GLU A 16 22.78 -0.64 -15.02
C GLU A 16 21.35 -0.14 -15.04
N THR A 17 20.40 -1.08 -15.09
CA THR A 17 19.01 -0.74 -14.78
C THR A 17 19.00 -0.11 -13.40
N THR A 18 18.65 1.18 -13.34
CA THR A 18 18.60 1.89 -12.06
C THR A 18 17.65 1.12 -11.14
N PRO A 19 18.09 0.71 -9.94
CA PRO A 19 17.27 -0.11 -9.07
C PRO A 19 15.95 0.60 -8.75
N LEU A 20 14.84 -0.14 -8.74
CA LEU A 20 13.53 0.40 -8.39
C LEU A 20 13.33 0.50 -6.88
N PHE A 21 13.97 -0.40 -6.13
CA PHE A 21 13.87 -0.52 -4.68
C PHE A 21 15.27 -0.66 -4.07
N ASP A 22 15.45 -0.16 -2.84
CA ASP A 22 16.69 -0.35 -2.08
C ASP A 22 16.75 -1.73 -1.41
N GLU A 23 17.89 -2.03 -0.77
CA GLU A 23 18.12 -3.30 -0.09
C GLU A 23 17.15 -3.59 1.07
N PHE A 24 16.39 -2.60 1.55
CA PHE A 24 15.36 -2.73 2.60
C PHE A 24 13.93 -2.74 2.02
N GLY A 25 13.79 -2.72 0.70
CA GLY A 25 12.51 -2.70 0.00
C GLY A 25 11.82 -1.35 -0.06
N ARG A 26 12.51 -0.24 0.26
CA ARG A 26 11.98 1.10 0.00
C ARG A 26 12.00 1.37 -1.50
N CYS A 27 10.92 1.91 -2.05
CA CYS A 27 10.91 2.38 -3.44
C CYS A 27 11.81 3.62 -3.57
N LEU A 28 12.69 3.63 -4.57
CA LEU A 28 13.66 4.70 -4.76
C LEU A 28 13.01 5.90 -5.47
N PRO A 29 13.23 7.14 -5.00
CA PRO A 29 12.59 8.36 -5.53
C PRO A 29 13.33 8.90 -6.77
N THR A 30 13.48 8.06 -7.79
CA THR A 30 14.21 8.39 -9.02
C THR A 30 13.31 9.07 -10.04
N GLY A 31 13.83 10.15 -10.66
CA GLY A 31 13.17 10.85 -11.77
C GLY A 31 11.90 11.63 -11.40
N LEU A 32 11.76 12.05 -10.14
CA LEU A 32 10.58 12.78 -9.66
C LEU A 32 10.78 14.29 -9.74
N SER A 33 9.72 15.01 -10.12
CA SER A 33 9.63 16.46 -10.01
C SER A 33 9.05 16.89 -8.66
N SER A 34 8.13 16.09 -8.11
CA SER A 34 7.52 16.33 -6.82
C SER A 34 8.42 15.92 -5.65
N HIS A 35 8.14 16.48 -4.47
CA HIS A 35 9.01 16.33 -3.31
C HIS A 35 9.00 14.91 -2.72
N ALA A 36 10.18 14.32 -2.62
CA ALA A 36 10.47 13.11 -1.87
C ALA A 36 11.89 13.19 -1.30
N HIS A 37 12.14 12.58 -0.14
CA HIS A 37 13.49 12.52 0.42
C HIS A 37 14.36 11.56 -0.37
N GLN A 38 15.49 12.02 -0.91
CA GLN A 38 16.38 11.16 -1.68
C GLN A 38 17.04 10.06 -0.82
N LYS A 39 17.25 10.34 0.46
CA LYS A 39 17.81 9.40 1.43
C LYS A 39 16.90 9.29 2.63
N THR A 40 16.73 8.08 3.14
CA THR A 40 15.96 7.83 4.37
C THR A 40 16.88 7.64 5.57
N ARG A 41 16.46 8.21 6.71
CA ARG A 41 17.08 7.93 8.01
C ARG A 41 16.55 6.65 8.65
N ARG A 42 15.45 6.09 8.11
CA ARG A 42 14.76 4.91 8.64
C ARG A 42 14.37 5.04 10.11
N TYR A 43 14.00 6.27 10.51
CA TYR A 43 13.54 6.54 11.87
C TYR A 43 12.08 6.09 12.06
N PHE A 44 11.24 6.39 11.07
CA PHE A 44 9.86 5.93 11.00
C PHE A 44 9.77 4.66 10.14
N LEU A 45 9.50 3.53 10.79
CA LEU A 45 9.47 2.23 10.14
C LEU A 45 8.29 1.41 10.65
N ILE A 46 7.86 0.49 9.81
CA ILE A 46 6.95 -0.58 10.18
C ILE A 46 7.80 -1.82 10.46
N ASP A 47 7.60 -2.43 11.62
CA ASP A 47 8.23 -3.71 11.93
C ASP A 47 7.66 -4.76 10.97
N LYS A 48 8.52 -5.58 10.35
CA LYS A 48 8.11 -6.56 9.34
C LYS A 48 7.26 -7.65 9.99
N PRO A 49 5.93 -7.69 9.76
CA PRO A 49 5.09 -8.70 10.38
C PRO A 49 5.33 -10.06 9.72
N GLU A 50 5.25 -11.13 10.51
CA GLU A 50 5.15 -12.48 9.96
C GLU A 50 3.79 -12.66 9.29
N ILE A 51 3.78 -13.33 8.14
CA ILE A 51 2.53 -13.63 7.43
C ILE A 51 1.92 -14.88 8.04
N ASP A 52 0.81 -14.70 8.76
CA ASP A 52 -0.09 -15.78 9.15
C ASP A 52 -1.30 -15.78 8.20
N TYR A 53 -1.26 -16.65 7.19
CA TYR A 53 -2.32 -16.74 6.18
C TYR A 53 -3.68 -17.14 6.76
N ALA A 54 -3.68 -18.03 7.77
CA ALA A 54 -4.92 -18.51 8.38
C ALA A 54 -5.61 -17.38 9.16
N ALA A 55 -4.84 -16.68 10.01
CA ALA A 55 -5.38 -15.57 10.78
C ALA A 55 -5.80 -14.39 9.89
N SER A 56 -5.02 -14.11 8.84
CA SER A 56 -5.34 -13.07 7.85
C SER A 56 -6.64 -13.41 7.11
N TYR A 57 -6.76 -14.64 6.60
CA TYR A 57 -7.95 -15.11 5.91
C TYR A 57 -9.19 -15.08 6.82
N GLN A 58 -9.06 -15.52 8.09
CA GLN A 58 -10.16 -15.49 9.04
C GLN A 58 -10.69 -14.07 9.26
N ARG A 59 -9.80 -13.10 9.48
CA ARG A 59 -10.19 -11.69 9.68
C ARG A 59 -10.85 -11.09 8.43
N LEU A 60 -10.29 -11.34 7.25
CA LEU A 60 -10.85 -10.89 5.98
C LEU A 60 -12.19 -11.55 5.66
N ASN A 61 -12.35 -12.83 5.97
CA ASN A 61 -13.62 -13.54 5.82
C ASN A 61 -14.68 -13.04 6.79
N GLN A 62 -14.31 -12.75 8.04
CA GLN A 62 -15.23 -12.14 8.99
C GLN A 62 -15.69 -10.74 8.53
N ALA A 63 -14.80 -9.97 7.90
CA ALA A 63 -15.12 -8.64 7.39
C ALA A 63 -15.98 -8.67 6.12
N PHE A 64 -15.73 -9.61 5.20
CA PHE A 64 -16.23 -9.53 3.82
C PHE A 64 -17.03 -10.75 3.35
N ALA A 65 -17.20 -11.79 4.19
CA ALA A 65 -17.92 -13.03 3.85
C ALA A 65 -17.46 -13.68 2.53
N ILE A 66 -16.15 -13.85 2.36
CA ILE A 66 -15.51 -14.33 1.12
C ILE A 66 -15.46 -15.87 0.98
N SER A 67 -15.85 -16.63 2.01
CA SER A 67 -15.66 -18.08 2.06
C SER A 67 -16.35 -18.87 0.96
N ASP A 68 -17.42 -18.32 0.38
CA ASP A 68 -18.14 -18.95 -0.73
C ASP A 68 -17.43 -18.72 -2.09
N ALA A 69 -16.57 -17.70 -2.17
CA ALA A 69 -15.89 -17.29 -3.40
C ALA A 69 -14.41 -17.70 -3.44
N LEU A 70 -13.73 -17.75 -2.30
CA LEU A 70 -12.29 -18.00 -2.21
C LEU A 70 -11.99 -18.77 -0.93
N SER A 71 -11.31 -19.91 -1.03
CA SER A 71 -10.81 -20.64 0.14
C SER A 71 -9.48 -20.09 0.68
N GLN A 72 -9.13 -20.43 1.92
CA GLN A 72 -7.84 -20.07 2.50
C GLN A 72 -6.65 -20.58 1.67
N GLU A 73 -6.75 -21.81 1.16
CA GLU A 73 -5.69 -22.44 0.37
C GLU A 73 -5.50 -21.73 -0.98
N GLN A 74 -6.61 -21.27 -1.59
CA GLN A 74 -6.56 -20.44 -2.80
C GLN A 74 -5.97 -19.06 -2.51
N PHE A 75 -6.29 -18.46 -1.36
CA PHE A 75 -5.70 -17.19 -0.94
C PHE A 75 -4.18 -17.31 -0.79
N GLU A 76 -3.69 -18.29 -0.03
CA GLU A 76 -2.25 -18.52 0.16
C GLU A 76 -1.54 -18.77 -1.17
N LYS A 77 -2.14 -19.59 -2.05
CA LYS A 77 -1.58 -19.87 -3.37
C LYS A 77 -1.49 -18.63 -4.26
N ARG A 78 -2.53 -17.78 -4.30
CA ARG A 78 -2.54 -16.54 -5.09
C ARG A 78 -1.50 -15.55 -4.56
N VAL A 79 -1.38 -15.40 -3.23
CA VAL A 79 -0.35 -14.56 -2.62
C VAL A 79 1.04 -15.08 -2.95
N SER A 80 1.29 -16.38 -2.79
CA SER A 80 2.58 -16.99 -3.10
C SER A 80 2.96 -16.77 -4.56
N SER A 81 2.01 -16.92 -5.48
CA SER A 81 2.23 -16.63 -6.90
C SER A 81 2.63 -15.17 -7.16
N ILE A 82 2.05 -14.20 -6.45
CA ILE A 82 2.45 -12.79 -6.55
C ILE A 82 3.90 -12.62 -6.07
N LEU A 83 4.22 -13.18 -4.90
CA LEU A 83 5.54 -13.05 -4.29
C LEU A 83 6.62 -13.73 -5.15
N ASP A 84 6.34 -14.91 -5.71
CA ASP A 84 7.23 -15.63 -6.62
C ASP A 84 7.43 -14.85 -7.92
N GLY A 85 6.35 -14.25 -8.48
CA GLY A 85 6.44 -13.38 -9.64
C GLY A 85 7.36 -12.18 -9.41
N ILE A 86 7.29 -11.57 -8.23
CA ILE A 86 8.20 -10.48 -7.83
C ILE A 86 9.63 -10.98 -7.61
N ALA A 87 9.79 -12.14 -6.97
CA ALA A 87 11.10 -12.71 -6.66
C ALA A 87 11.89 -13.09 -7.93
N ASN A 88 11.19 -13.51 -8.99
CA ASN A 88 11.77 -13.88 -10.27
C ASN A 88 12.08 -12.69 -11.19
N ASP A 89 11.77 -11.45 -10.77
CA ASP A 89 12.14 -10.22 -11.50
C ASP A 89 13.23 -9.46 -10.74
N GLU A 90 14.41 -9.40 -11.34
CA GLU A 90 15.59 -8.73 -10.78
C GLU A 90 15.37 -7.27 -10.42
N SER A 91 14.52 -6.55 -11.17
CA SER A 91 14.22 -5.13 -10.91
C SER A 91 13.27 -4.93 -9.73
N MET A 92 12.47 -5.94 -9.38
CA MET A 92 11.43 -5.85 -8.37
C MET A 92 11.77 -6.56 -7.06
N LYS A 93 12.55 -7.65 -7.10
CA LYS A 93 12.77 -8.56 -5.96
C LYS A 93 13.14 -7.87 -4.64
N ALA A 94 13.86 -6.74 -4.71
CA ALA A 94 14.28 -5.99 -3.54
C ALA A 94 13.10 -5.45 -2.70
N ILE A 95 11.91 -5.22 -3.28
CA ILE A 95 10.70 -4.86 -2.52
C ILE A 95 10.33 -5.91 -1.45
N LEU A 96 10.68 -7.19 -1.67
CA LEU A 96 10.37 -8.30 -0.75
C LEU A 96 11.17 -8.26 0.55
N ASN A 97 12.24 -7.46 0.59
CA ASN A 97 13.01 -7.20 1.79
C ASN A 97 12.22 -6.33 2.78
N GLY A 98 11.29 -5.51 2.28
CA GLY A 98 10.40 -4.68 3.07
C GLY A 98 9.21 -5.42 3.66
N VAL A 99 8.23 -4.62 4.10
CA VAL A 99 6.95 -5.07 4.64
C VAL A 99 6.05 -5.53 3.49
N LYS A 100 5.37 -6.65 3.70
CA LYS A 100 4.41 -7.24 2.76
C LYS A 100 3.17 -7.70 3.53
N VAL A 101 2.02 -7.21 3.13
CA VAL A 101 0.75 -7.48 3.80
C VAL A 101 -0.23 -8.08 2.80
N PRO A 102 -0.48 -9.39 2.85
CA PRO A 102 -1.49 -10.03 2.02
C PRO A 102 -2.88 -9.49 2.33
N PHE A 103 -3.74 -9.33 1.33
CA PHE A 103 -5.11 -8.88 1.52
C PHE A 103 -6.07 -9.54 0.53
N ILE A 104 -7.37 -9.46 0.84
CA ILE A 104 -8.46 -9.90 -0.02
C ILE A 104 -9.49 -8.76 -0.08
N LEU A 105 -9.99 -8.46 -1.28
CA LEU A 105 -11.14 -7.60 -1.48
C LEU A 105 -12.29 -8.42 -2.06
N PRO A 106 -13.52 -8.28 -1.54
CA PRO A 106 -14.67 -9.01 -2.06
C PRO A 106 -14.98 -8.56 -3.48
N LYS A 107 -15.63 -9.45 -4.25
CA LYS A 107 -16.28 -9.06 -5.48
C LYS A 107 -17.39 -8.06 -5.17
N ALA A 108 -17.24 -6.82 -5.61
CA ALA A 108 -18.17 -5.74 -5.32
C ALA A 108 -18.07 -4.63 -6.39
N LEU A 109 -19.20 -3.98 -6.64
CA LEU A 109 -19.28 -2.74 -7.39
C LEU A 109 -19.79 -1.66 -6.44
N TYR A 110 -19.01 -0.60 -6.27
CA TYR A 110 -19.38 0.54 -5.43
C TYR A 110 -19.56 1.78 -6.29
N ASP A 111 -20.73 2.42 -6.17
CA ASP A 111 -21.01 3.68 -6.85
C ASP A 111 -20.24 4.86 -6.23
N ASP A 112 -19.95 4.77 -4.93
CA ASP A 112 -19.24 5.81 -4.17
C ASP A 112 -18.20 5.17 -3.24
N ILE A 113 -16.92 5.51 -3.47
CA ILE A 113 -15.79 4.99 -2.71
C ILE A 113 -15.88 5.42 -1.25
N GLY A 114 -16.25 6.67 -0.99
CA GLY A 114 -16.34 7.21 0.36
C GLY A 114 -17.49 6.59 1.16
N HIS A 115 -18.64 6.36 0.53
CA HIS A 115 -19.74 5.64 1.16
C HIS A 115 -19.33 4.22 1.57
N ALA A 116 -18.64 3.49 0.68
CA ALA A 116 -18.13 2.16 0.99
C ALA A 116 -17.08 2.19 2.11
N MET A 117 -16.21 3.21 2.13
CA MET A 117 -15.25 3.41 3.22
C MET A 117 -15.97 3.56 4.57
N ASP A 118 -16.98 4.43 4.65
CA ASP A 118 -17.72 4.69 5.90
C ASP A 118 -18.54 3.49 6.38
N THR A 119 -19.14 2.75 5.45
CA THR A 119 -20.15 1.72 5.80
C THR A 119 -19.59 0.31 5.86
N VAL A 120 -18.48 0.02 5.18
CA VAL A 120 -17.90 -1.32 5.08
C VAL A 120 -16.49 -1.35 5.64
N TYR A 121 -15.57 -0.56 5.05
CA TYR A 121 -14.13 -0.76 5.30
C TYR A 121 -13.66 -0.22 6.65
N LEU A 122 -14.00 1.01 7.03
CA LEU A 122 -13.60 1.59 8.31
C LEU A 122 -14.20 0.83 9.50
N PRO A 123 -15.49 0.43 9.50
CA PRO A 123 -16.04 -0.44 10.54
C PRO A 123 -15.33 -1.80 10.62
N ALA A 124 -14.98 -2.40 9.47
CA ALA A 124 -14.26 -3.67 9.44
C ALA A 124 -12.83 -3.54 10.01
N VAL A 125 -12.11 -2.47 9.69
CA VAL A 125 -10.80 -2.14 10.30
C VAL A 125 -10.94 -1.98 11.81
N ALA A 126 -11.93 -1.21 12.25
CA ALA A 126 -12.20 -1.00 13.68
C ALA A 126 -12.43 -2.33 14.42
N SER A 127 -13.27 -3.20 13.85
CA SER A 127 -13.59 -4.52 14.41
C SER A 127 -12.35 -5.42 14.49
N ALA A 128 -11.57 -5.50 13.41
CA ALA A 128 -10.36 -6.32 13.35
C ALA A 128 -9.28 -5.83 14.34
N PHE A 129 -9.11 -4.51 14.44
CA PHE A 129 -8.19 -3.88 15.38
C PHE A 129 -8.60 -4.12 16.82
N HIS A 130 -9.86 -3.85 17.18
CA HIS A 130 -10.35 -4.05 18.55
C HIS A 130 -10.29 -5.52 18.98
N THR A 131 -10.62 -6.45 18.08
CA THR A 131 -10.53 -7.90 18.36
C THR A 131 -9.08 -8.32 18.65
N SER A 132 -8.12 -7.74 17.94
CA SER A 132 -6.70 -8.07 18.10
C SER A 132 -6.06 -7.33 19.28
N PHE A 133 -6.55 -6.13 19.59
CA PHE A 133 -6.04 -5.24 20.63
C PHE A 133 -7.15 -4.63 21.49
N PRO A 134 -7.80 -5.39 22.39
CA PRO A 134 -8.93 -4.89 23.18
C PRO A 134 -8.61 -3.74 24.13
N LYS A 135 -7.32 -3.45 24.36
CA LYS A 135 -6.84 -2.34 25.21
C LYS A 135 -6.61 -1.03 24.43
N TYR A 136 -6.63 -1.08 23.11
CA TYR A 136 -6.38 0.05 22.23
C TYR A 136 -7.60 0.32 21.38
N GLU A 137 -7.69 1.53 20.84
CA GLU A 137 -8.86 1.98 20.12
C GLU A 137 -8.55 2.24 18.64
N PHE A 138 -9.55 2.00 17.81
CA PHE A 138 -9.59 2.59 16.48
C PHE A 138 -10.42 3.87 16.52
N LYS A 139 -9.88 4.98 16.03
CA LYS A 139 -10.59 6.27 15.97
C LYS A 139 -10.66 6.80 14.54
N ASN A 140 -11.87 7.03 14.06
CA ASN A 140 -12.10 7.80 12.84
C ASN A 140 -12.23 9.29 13.21
N HIS A 141 -11.24 10.10 12.82
CA HIS A 141 -11.22 11.55 13.04
C HIS A 141 -11.81 12.35 11.88
N SER A 142 -12.34 11.70 10.83
CA SER A 142 -13.07 12.41 9.78
C SER A 142 -14.36 12.99 10.36
N ALA A 143 -14.41 14.32 10.50
CA ALA A 143 -15.58 15.01 11.04
C ALA A 143 -16.82 14.92 10.13
N ASN A 144 -16.61 14.67 8.84
CA ASN A 144 -17.66 14.57 7.83
C ASN A 144 -17.71 13.14 7.27
N ALA A 145 -18.91 12.74 6.84
CA ALA A 145 -19.06 11.54 6.01
C ALA A 145 -18.19 11.64 4.75
N LEU A 146 -17.58 10.53 4.37
CA LEU A 146 -16.74 10.40 3.18
C LEU A 146 -17.56 10.29 1.90
N ASN A 147 -18.87 10.04 1.98
CA ASN A 147 -19.76 9.99 0.82
C ASN A 147 -19.57 11.20 -0.12
N GLY A 148 -19.24 10.92 -1.37
CA GLY A 148 -18.95 11.91 -2.41
C GLY A 148 -17.63 12.66 -2.24
N GLN A 149 -16.78 12.28 -1.27
CA GLN A 149 -15.55 13.00 -0.94
C GLN A 149 -14.29 12.39 -1.54
N LEU A 150 -14.38 11.17 -2.09
CA LEU A 150 -13.25 10.41 -2.59
C LEU A 150 -13.48 9.97 -4.03
N LYS A 151 -12.44 10.10 -4.85
CA LYS A 151 -12.35 9.53 -6.20
C LYS A 151 -11.01 8.83 -6.37
N VAL A 152 -10.88 8.01 -7.40
CA VAL A 152 -9.58 7.49 -7.81
C VAL A 152 -8.67 8.66 -8.18
N ALA A 153 -7.43 8.66 -7.67
CA ALA A 153 -6.43 9.64 -8.06
C ALA A 153 -5.98 9.39 -9.50
N ASP A 154 -5.92 10.43 -10.32
CA ASP A 154 -5.43 10.32 -11.69
C ASP A 154 -4.00 9.75 -11.72
N ASN A 155 -3.71 8.89 -12.69
CA ASN A 155 -2.42 8.21 -12.87
C ASN A 155 -1.97 7.28 -11.72
N SER A 156 -2.81 7.04 -10.70
CA SER A 156 -2.50 6.11 -9.61
C SER A 156 -2.59 4.63 -9.99
N ARG A 157 -3.24 4.33 -11.13
CA ARG A 157 -3.63 2.97 -11.56
C ARG A 157 -4.59 2.25 -10.59
N HIS A 158 -5.08 2.91 -9.54
CA HIS A 158 -5.98 2.31 -8.55
C HIS A 158 -7.33 1.90 -9.15
N GLN A 159 -7.75 2.52 -10.27
CA GLN A 159 -8.93 2.11 -11.03
C GLN A 159 -8.88 0.62 -11.43
N ASN A 160 -7.69 0.08 -11.72
CA ASN A 160 -7.51 -1.33 -12.07
C ASN A 160 -7.97 -2.26 -10.93
N VAL A 161 -7.74 -1.87 -9.67
CA VAL A 161 -8.17 -2.64 -8.49
C VAL A 161 -9.70 -2.67 -8.42
N LEU A 162 -10.35 -1.54 -8.66
CA LEU A 162 -11.82 -1.45 -8.64
C LEU A 162 -12.46 -2.23 -9.79
N GLU A 163 -11.87 -2.20 -10.98
CA GLU A 163 -12.33 -2.98 -12.14
C GLU A 163 -12.19 -4.49 -11.91
N GLN A 164 -11.10 -4.92 -11.25
CA GLN A 164 -10.94 -6.31 -10.83
C GLN A 164 -11.99 -6.71 -9.80
N MET A 165 -12.23 -5.87 -8.77
CA MET A 165 -13.28 -6.11 -7.77
C MET A 165 -14.68 -6.23 -8.37
N ALA A 166 -14.99 -5.45 -9.41
CA ALA A 166 -16.28 -5.55 -10.10
C ALA A 166 -16.46 -6.93 -10.78
N SER A 167 -15.35 -7.59 -11.13
CA SER A 167 -15.35 -8.83 -11.90
C SER A 167 -15.24 -10.08 -11.02
N ASP A 168 -14.33 -10.09 -10.05
CA ASP A 168 -14.03 -11.22 -9.17
C ASP A 168 -13.51 -10.77 -7.79
N VAL A 169 -13.33 -11.72 -6.88
CA VAL A 169 -12.56 -11.53 -5.64
C VAL A 169 -11.11 -11.18 -5.99
N VAL A 170 -10.57 -10.14 -5.36
CA VAL A 170 -9.20 -9.69 -5.59
C VAL A 170 -8.32 -10.18 -4.46
N VAL A 171 -7.24 -10.87 -4.81
CA VAL A 171 -6.16 -11.20 -3.88
C VAL A 171 -4.95 -10.34 -4.23
N GLY A 172 -4.32 -9.74 -3.22
CA GLY A 172 -3.16 -8.90 -3.44
C GLY A 172 -2.18 -8.86 -2.29
N VAL A 173 -1.07 -8.17 -2.52
CA VAL A 173 -0.06 -7.87 -1.51
C VAL A 173 0.18 -6.37 -1.48
N TYR A 174 0.05 -5.78 -0.29
CA TYR A 174 0.32 -4.38 -0.01
C TYR A 174 1.75 -4.19 0.51
N PHE A 175 2.44 -3.19 -0.04
CA PHE A 175 3.82 -2.82 0.28
C PHE A 175 3.87 -1.33 0.67
N PRO A 176 3.99 -0.98 1.96
CA PRO A 176 4.18 0.41 2.41
C PRO A 176 5.61 0.89 2.15
N CYS A 177 6.01 0.97 0.88
CA CYS A 177 7.40 1.14 0.46
C CYS A 177 7.76 2.56 -0.02
N LEU A 178 6.79 3.44 -0.25
CA LEU A 178 7.04 4.83 -0.67
C LEU A 178 7.29 5.71 0.56
N LEU A 179 8.38 5.44 1.28
CA LEU A 179 8.76 6.15 2.50
C LEU A 179 9.31 7.55 2.17
N GLU A 180 8.78 8.57 2.85
CA GLU A 180 9.19 9.96 2.77
C GLU A 180 8.88 10.57 1.39
N TYR A 181 7.66 10.31 0.92
CA TYR A 181 7.10 10.85 -0.32
C TYR A 181 5.98 11.84 0.00
N SER A 182 5.91 12.93 -0.77
CA SER A 182 4.67 13.68 -0.94
C SER A 182 3.65 12.83 -1.72
N VAL A 183 2.35 13.10 -1.56
CA VAL A 183 1.31 12.37 -2.33
C VAL A 183 1.50 12.55 -3.85
N PRO A 184 1.78 13.76 -4.38
CA PRO A 184 2.10 13.94 -5.79
C PRO A 184 3.33 13.13 -6.24
N ALA A 185 4.39 13.06 -5.43
CA ALA A 185 5.58 12.27 -5.75
C ALA A 185 5.28 10.76 -5.81
N ALA A 186 4.38 10.26 -4.94
CA ALA A 186 3.93 8.88 -4.99
C ALA A 186 3.18 8.58 -6.31
N VAL A 187 2.30 9.50 -6.75
CA VAL A 187 1.57 9.38 -8.02
C VAL A 187 2.52 9.43 -9.22
N GLU A 188 3.45 10.38 -9.24
CA GLU A 188 4.51 10.44 -10.26
C GLU A 188 5.30 9.13 -10.31
N ARG A 189 5.67 8.59 -9.14
CA ARG A 189 6.50 7.39 -9.07
C ARG A 189 5.82 6.18 -9.69
N ILE A 190 4.52 5.97 -9.47
CA ILE A 190 3.77 4.86 -10.08
C ILE A 190 3.91 4.84 -11.59
N SER A 191 3.85 6.00 -12.23
CA SER A 191 3.91 6.09 -13.70
C SER A 191 5.18 5.46 -14.29
N SER A 192 6.29 5.51 -13.53
CA SER A 192 7.58 4.92 -13.89
C SER A 192 7.79 3.47 -13.42
N LEU A 193 6.94 2.95 -12.53
CA LEU A 193 7.02 1.57 -12.05
C LEU A 193 6.37 0.58 -13.03
N PRO A 194 6.77 -0.71 -13.00
CA PRO A 194 6.12 -1.78 -13.75
C PRO A 194 4.60 -1.77 -13.62
N LYS A 195 3.89 -2.12 -14.70
CA LYS A 195 2.43 -1.93 -14.83
C LYS A 195 1.60 -2.71 -13.80
N GLN A 196 2.14 -3.78 -13.23
CA GLN A 196 1.51 -4.57 -12.17
C GLN A 196 1.38 -3.83 -10.84
N PHE A 197 2.14 -2.76 -10.62
CA PHE A 197 2.02 -1.94 -9.41
C PHE A 197 0.93 -0.89 -9.58
N SER A 198 0.06 -0.82 -8.58
CA SER A 198 -0.91 0.26 -8.39
C SER A 198 -0.63 1.01 -7.09
N LEU A 199 -0.92 2.30 -7.03
CA LEU A 199 -0.92 3.03 -5.77
C LEU A 199 -2.06 2.53 -4.89
N ALA A 200 -1.78 2.32 -3.61
CA ALA A 200 -2.77 1.84 -2.67
C ALA A 200 -3.77 2.93 -2.33
N GLY A 201 -5.05 2.58 -2.38
CA GLY A 201 -6.18 3.45 -2.06
C GLY A 201 -6.84 3.05 -0.75
N GLY A 202 -8.12 3.38 -0.60
CA GLY A 202 -8.86 3.13 0.64
C GLY A 202 -9.14 1.65 0.89
N PHE A 203 -9.57 0.91 -0.14
CA PHE A 203 -10.07 -0.46 0.03
C PHE A 203 -8.95 -1.44 0.35
N ASP A 204 -7.90 -1.49 -0.48
CA ASP A 204 -6.73 -2.35 -0.32
C ASP A 204 -5.92 -2.01 0.93
N THR A 205 -5.73 -0.72 1.25
CA THR A 205 -5.08 -0.33 2.52
C THR A 205 -5.91 -0.77 3.72
N SER A 206 -7.23 -0.61 3.69
CA SER A 206 -8.11 -1.07 4.78
C SER A 206 -8.09 -2.59 4.91
N ALA A 207 -8.11 -3.32 3.80
CA ALA A 207 -7.98 -4.77 3.81
C ALA A 207 -6.61 -5.23 4.34
N ALA A 208 -5.53 -4.48 4.08
CA ALA A 208 -4.23 -4.72 4.68
C ALA A 208 -4.28 -4.56 6.22
N PHE A 209 -4.96 -3.53 6.74
CA PHE A 209 -5.15 -3.37 8.19
C PHE A 209 -6.07 -4.43 8.81
N ILE A 210 -7.08 -4.91 8.09
CA ILE A 210 -7.93 -6.03 8.56
C ILE A 210 -7.08 -7.31 8.63
N SER A 211 -6.28 -7.57 7.59
CA SER A 211 -5.37 -8.71 7.51
C SER A 211 -4.33 -8.69 8.62
N MET A 212 -3.69 -7.54 8.85
CA MET A 212 -2.64 -7.33 9.86
C MET A 212 -2.93 -6.09 10.71
N PRO A 213 -3.76 -6.20 11.76
CA PRO A 213 -4.16 -5.04 12.56
C PRO A 213 -3.01 -4.38 13.33
N ASN A 214 -1.88 -5.08 13.51
CA ASN A 214 -0.67 -4.54 14.14
C ASN A 214 0.23 -3.75 13.19
N LEU A 215 -0.18 -3.48 11.95
CA LEU A 215 0.71 -2.89 10.92
C LEU A 215 1.39 -1.59 11.37
N LEU A 216 0.70 -0.74 12.13
CA LEU A 216 1.28 0.48 12.71
C LEU A 216 1.47 0.38 14.23
N LEU A 217 1.21 -0.78 14.85
CA LEU A 217 1.43 -0.96 16.27
C LEU A 217 2.91 -1.26 16.51
N ARG A 218 3.65 -0.25 16.96
CA ARG A 218 5.08 -0.35 17.20
C ARG A 218 5.40 0.02 18.65
N LYS A 219 6.03 -0.91 19.38
CA LYS A 219 6.41 -0.69 20.78
C LYS A 219 7.76 0.01 20.93
N GLU A 220 8.65 -0.21 19.96
CA GLU A 220 10.00 0.37 19.94
C GLU A 220 10.16 1.27 18.71
N GLY A 221 10.26 2.59 18.93
CA GLY A 221 10.32 3.58 17.87
C GLY A 221 8.94 4.00 17.35
N TYR A 222 8.91 4.62 16.18
CA TYR A 222 7.70 5.25 15.63
C TYR A 222 7.33 4.64 14.28
N PRO A 223 6.05 4.30 14.04
CA PRO A 223 5.57 3.95 12.71
C PRO A 223 5.39 5.21 11.86
N PRO A 224 5.41 5.10 10.52
CA PRO A 224 4.95 6.18 9.65
C PRO A 224 3.42 6.30 9.71
N LEU A 225 2.88 7.36 9.13
CA LEU A 225 1.51 7.36 8.61
C LEU A 225 1.48 6.77 7.20
N LEU A 226 0.33 6.24 6.80
CA LEU A 226 0.09 5.61 5.52
C LEU A 226 -1.01 6.34 4.76
N TRP A 227 -0.61 7.12 3.76
CA TRP A 227 -1.51 7.81 2.84
C TRP A 227 -2.30 6.83 1.97
N LEU A 228 -3.55 7.17 1.71
CA LEU A 228 -4.39 6.53 0.69
C LEU A 228 -4.14 7.16 -0.68
N SER A 229 -2.88 7.23 -1.12
CA SER A 229 -2.45 7.99 -2.31
C SER A 229 -3.04 7.49 -3.64
N GLY A 230 -3.64 6.31 -3.68
CA GLY A 230 -4.46 5.83 -4.80
C GLY A 230 -5.80 6.56 -4.95
N LEU A 231 -6.19 7.36 -3.96
CA LEU A 231 -7.41 8.17 -3.95
C LEU A 231 -7.06 9.67 -3.88
N ALA A 232 -7.95 10.49 -4.44
CA ALA A 232 -7.93 11.93 -4.30
C ALA A 232 -9.20 12.39 -3.57
N SER A 233 -9.07 13.40 -2.72
CA SER A 233 -10.23 14.07 -2.16
C SER A 233 -10.83 15.04 -3.18
N VAL A 234 -12.13 15.31 -3.06
CA VAL A 234 -12.78 16.42 -3.76
C VAL A 234 -12.38 17.78 -3.17
N GLU A 235 -11.97 17.82 -1.90
CA GLU A 235 -11.41 19.00 -1.27
C GLU A 235 -9.94 19.17 -1.71
N GLU A 236 -9.60 20.35 -2.23
CA GLU A 236 -8.24 20.63 -2.67
C GLU A 236 -7.23 20.49 -1.52
N ASN A 237 -6.06 19.92 -1.83
CA ASN A 237 -4.95 19.76 -0.90
C ASN A 237 -5.25 18.92 0.35
N VAL A 238 -6.30 18.10 0.34
CA VAL A 238 -6.64 17.16 1.42
C VAL A 238 -6.43 15.71 0.97
N ALA A 239 -5.84 14.90 1.83
CA ALA A 239 -5.79 13.44 1.68
C ALA A 239 -6.01 12.75 3.01
N TYR A 240 -6.43 11.50 2.89
CA TYR A 240 -6.74 10.62 4.01
C TYR A 240 -5.63 9.62 4.23
N HIS A 241 -5.45 9.20 5.48
CA HIS A 241 -4.40 8.29 5.89
C HIS A 241 -4.80 7.50 7.14
N TYR A 242 -4.07 6.41 7.36
CA TYR A 242 -3.99 5.76 8.66
C TYR A 242 -2.72 6.21 9.39
N GLU A 243 -2.82 6.45 10.70
CA GLU A 243 -1.66 6.75 11.55
C GLU A 243 -1.81 6.08 12.91
N ALA A 244 -0.70 5.81 13.59
CA ALA A 244 -0.74 5.44 15.00
C ALA A 244 -0.77 6.70 15.88
N TYR A 245 -1.52 6.64 16.98
CA TYR A 245 -1.43 7.63 18.05
C TYR A 245 -1.18 6.90 19.38
N GLY A 246 0.08 6.84 19.78
CA GLY A 246 0.52 5.87 20.78
C GLY A 246 0.33 4.45 20.24
N TYR A 247 -0.52 3.66 20.89
CA TYR A 247 -0.87 2.31 20.44
C TYR A 247 -2.27 2.21 19.82
N ASP A 248 -3.00 3.33 19.74
CA ASP A 248 -4.26 3.42 19.01
C ASP A 248 -4.01 3.54 17.49
N LEU A 249 -5.00 3.12 16.70
CA LEU A 249 -5.02 3.29 15.26
C LEU A 249 -6.02 4.37 14.87
N ASN A 250 -5.58 5.36 14.12
CA ASN A 250 -6.41 6.47 13.69
C ASN A 250 -6.60 6.43 12.17
N PHE A 251 -7.82 6.74 11.73
CA PHE A 251 -8.10 7.17 10.37
C PHE A 251 -8.33 8.68 10.39
N ASN A 252 -7.57 9.42 9.59
CA ASN A 252 -7.55 10.87 9.66
C ASN A 252 -7.30 11.48 8.28
N ARG A 253 -7.41 12.81 8.19
CA ARG A 253 -7.05 13.58 7.02
C ARG A 253 -6.07 14.68 7.39
N ARG A 254 -5.29 15.12 6.41
CA ARG A 254 -4.42 16.28 6.57
C ARG A 254 -4.45 17.15 5.32
N VAL A 255 -4.15 18.41 5.54
CA VAL A 255 -3.76 19.36 4.50
C VAL A 255 -2.24 19.24 4.21
N HIS A 256 -1.78 19.82 3.10
CA HIS A 256 -0.37 19.91 2.66
C HIS A 256 0.17 18.76 1.81
N LEU A 257 -0.59 18.27 0.82
CA LEU A 257 -0.18 17.18 -0.07
C LEU A 257 1.13 17.39 -0.81
N GLY A 258 1.46 18.64 -1.17
CA GLY A 258 2.70 18.97 -1.88
C GLY A 258 3.95 18.96 -1.01
N GLN A 259 3.82 18.78 0.32
CA GLN A 259 4.97 18.71 1.21
C GLN A 259 5.41 17.25 1.42
N VAL A 260 6.58 17.09 2.04
CA VAL A 260 7.10 15.79 2.45
C VAL A 260 7.53 15.88 3.90
N ALA A 261 7.28 14.82 4.65
CA ALA A 261 7.78 14.65 6.01
C ALA A 261 8.35 13.25 6.19
N GLU A 262 9.23 13.10 7.18
CA GLU A 262 9.97 11.85 7.41
C GLU A 262 9.10 10.67 7.84
N TYR A 263 7.94 10.96 8.41
CA TYR A 263 6.99 9.96 8.88
C TYR A 263 5.88 9.69 7.86
N TRP A 264 5.94 10.28 6.67
CA TRP A 264 4.93 10.08 5.63
C TRP A 264 5.31 8.92 4.74
N ALA A 265 4.39 7.99 4.52
CA ALA A 265 4.57 6.91 3.58
C ALA A 265 3.30 6.68 2.76
N SER A 266 3.48 6.15 1.56
CA SER A 266 2.39 5.55 0.76
C SER A 266 2.68 4.08 0.51
N GLY A 267 1.64 3.32 0.21
CA GLY A 267 1.78 1.92 -0.21
C GLY A 267 1.52 1.72 -1.68
N ILE A 268 2.08 0.65 -2.23
CA ILE A 268 1.72 0.12 -3.55
C ILE A 268 1.16 -1.30 -3.39
N THR A 269 0.36 -1.73 -4.35
CA THR A 269 -0.22 -3.08 -4.38
C THR A 269 0.10 -3.80 -5.68
N VAL A 270 0.18 -5.13 -5.56
CA VAL A 270 0.17 -6.07 -6.70
C VAL A 270 -0.98 -7.03 -6.45
N THR A 271 -1.79 -7.28 -7.47
CA THR A 271 -2.95 -8.17 -7.42
C THR A 271 -2.81 -9.32 -8.43
N SER A 272 -3.41 -10.47 -8.11
CA SER A 272 -3.41 -11.69 -8.94
C SER A 272 -4.59 -11.75 -9.89
#